data_AF-A0A6N4XDD9-F1
#
_entry.id   AF-A0A6N4XDD9-F1
#
_cell.length_a   1.000
_cell.length_b   1.000
_cell.length_c   1.000
_cell.angle_alpha   90.00
_cell.angle_beta   90.00
_cell.angle_gamma   90.00
#
_symmetry.space_group_name_H-M   'P 1'
#
loop_
_entity.id
_entity.type
_entity.pdbx_description
1 polymer ?
#
loop_
_entity_poly.entity_id
_entity_poly.type
_entity_poly.pdbx_seq_one_letter_code
_entity_poly.pdbx_strand_id
1 'polypeptide(L)'
;MHSFSSETSAACMSCSYINDVFFFSLLLLIIMPIAIYISAKTIYNKKIFCLIVSTIFMLFTFLNNYSIFEDRVASWSSYSFEDALIATAFQSFLYILAGGVLTFYLYYKFYKTRLHIEL
;
A
#
# COMPACT_ATOMS: atom_id res chain seq x y z
N MET A 1 -3.73 0.62 10.70
CA MET A 1 -3.07 1.38 11.79
C MET A 1 -3.89 2.52 12.38
N HIS A 2 -5.18 2.63 12.05
CA HIS A 2 -6.02 3.69 12.60
C HIS A 2 -6.06 3.72 14.14
N SER A 3 -5.85 2.58 14.81
CA SER A 3 -5.79 2.52 16.28
C SER A 3 -4.74 3.43 16.91
N PHE A 4 -3.70 3.85 16.17
CA PHE A 4 -2.63 4.73 16.63
C PHE A 4 -2.79 6.18 16.14
N SER A 5 -3.97 6.55 15.64
CA SER A 5 -4.19 7.88 15.08
C SER A 5 -4.08 9.01 16.11
N SER A 6 -4.34 8.71 17.39
CA SER A 6 -4.23 9.66 18.51
C SER A 6 -2.83 9.74 19.13
N GLU A 7 -1.96 8.78 18.83
CA GLU A 7 -0.62 8.71 19.41
C GLU A 7 0.30 9.75 18.79
N THR A 8 1.20 10.33 19.58
CA THR A 8 2.17 11.32 19.10
C THR A 8 3.27 10.65 18.27
N SER A 9 3.61 11.24 17.12
CA SER A 9 4.76 10.80 16.32
C SER A 9 6.07 11.22 17.00
N ALA A 10 7.05 10.31 17.05
CA ALA A 10 8.41 10.60 17.50
C ALA A 10 9.19 11.43 16.49
N ALA A 11 8.87 11.34 15.20
CA ALA A 11 9.48 12.16 14.16
C ALA A 11 9.07 13.63 14.28
N CYS A 12 7.82 13.92 14.71
CA CYS A 12 7.40 15.29 15.00
C CYS A 12 6.15 15.36 15.92
N MET A 13 6.24 16.17 16.99
CA MET A 13 5.17 16.30 17.99
C MET A 13 3.87 16.90 17.45
N SER A 14 3.94 17.67 16.37
CA SER A 14 2.78 18.32 15.73
C SER A 14 2.26 17.58 14.49
N CYS A 15 2.76 16.38 14.20
CA CYS A 15 2.45 15.66 12.96
C CYS A 15 1.10 14.93 13.06
N SER A 16 0.19 15.29 12.15
CA SER A 16 -1.14 14.69 12.06
C SER A 16 -1.10 13.37 11.32
N TYR A 17 -1.68 12.32 11.92
CA TYR A 17 -1.86 11.01 11.28
C TYR A 17 -2.57 11.11 9.93
N ILE A 18 -3.56 12.00 9.83
CA ILE A 18 -4.33 12.19 8.60
C ILE A 18 -3.44 12.69 7.48
N ASN A 19 -2.48 13.57 7.77
CA ASN A 19 -1.57 14.08 6.76
C ASN A 19 -0.66 12.96 6.24
N ASP A 20 -0.11 12.15 7.15
CA ASP A 20 0.78 11.02 6.81
C ASP A 20 0.07 10.02 5.87
N VAL A 21 -1.18 9.66 6.20
CA VAL A 21 -2.01 8.78 5.38
C VAL A 21 -2.42 9.43 4.07
N PHE A 22 -2.74 10.72 4.08
CA PHE A 22 -3.16 11.46 2.89
C PHE A 22 -2.04 11.53 1.85
N PHE A 23 -0.82 11.87 2.26
CA PHE A 23 0.33 11.93 1.34
C PHE A 23 0.59 10.58 0.69
N PHE A 24 0.53 9.50 1.46
CA PHE A 24 0.71 8.16 0.93
C PHE A 24 -0.40 7.76 -0.06
N SER A 25 -1.65 8.10 0.28
CA SER A 25 -2.80 7.86 -0.60
C SER A 25 -2.71 8.64 -1.91
N LEU A 26 -2.26 9.90 -1.84
CA LEU A 26 -2.03 10.75 -3.02
C LEU A 26 -0.94 10.16 -3.92
N LEU A 27 0.15 9.67 -3.33
CA LEU A 27 1.22 9.01 -4.08
C LEU A 27 0.71 7.78 -4.84
N LEU A 28 -0.09 6.94 -4.17
CA LEU A 28 -0.71 5.77 -4.82
C LEU A 28 -1.66 6.15 -5.96
N LEU A 29 -2.43 7.23 -5.79
CA LEU A 29 -3.32 7.78 -6.82
C LEU A 29 -2.56 8.22 -8.08
N ILE A 30 -1.32 8.69 -7.94
CA ILE A 30 -0.45 9.07 -9.07
C ILE A 30 0.20 7.83 -9.70
N ILE A 31 0.67 6.88 -8.89
CA ILE A 31 1.36 5.69 -9.37
C ILE A 31 0.43 4.77 -10.18
N MET A 32 -0.84 4.62 -9.76
CA MET A 32 -1.80 3.75 -10.45
C MET A 32 -2.02 4.07 -11.94
N PRO A 33 -2.36 5.31 -12.36
CA PRO A 33 -2.54 5.64 -13.77
C PRO A 33 -1.24 5.50 -14.58
N ILE A 34 -0.09 5.78 -13.99
CA ILE A 34 1.22 5.57 -14.64
C ILE A 34 1.44 4.06 -14.90
N ALA A 35 1.16 3.22 -13.90
CA ALA A 35 1.25 1.77 -14.04
C ALA A 35 0.32 1.26 -15.14
N ILE A 36 -0.93 1.74 -15.19
CA ILE A 36 -1.89 1.42 -16.26
C ILE A 36 -1.35 1.87 -17.62
N TYR A 37 -0.84 3.09 -17.76
CA TYR A 37 -0.30 3.61 -19.02
C TYR A 37 0.87 2.77 -19.54
N ILE A 38 1.85 2.47 -18.69
CA ILE A 38 3.02 1.65 -19.07
C ILE A 38 2.58 0.24 -19.50
N SER A 39 1.69 -0.37 -18.73
CA SER A 39 1.18 -1.71 -19.03
C SER A 39 0.41 -1.77 -20.35
N ALA A 40 -0.25 -0.67 -20.73
CA ALA A 40 -1.05 -0.58 -21.93
C ALA A 40 -0.18 -0.64 -23.18
N LYS A 41 1.05 -0.14 -23.09
CA LYS A 41 1.99 0.00 -24.21
C LYS A 41 2.99 -1.15 -24.32
N THR A 42 3.43 -1.73 -23.20
CA THR A 42 4.67 -2.53 -23.18
C THR A 42 4.50 -4.01 -22.86
N ILE A 43 3.48 -4.40 -22.08
CA ILE A 43 3.50 -5.73 -21.45
C ILE A 43 2.64 -6.75 -22.21
N TYR A 44 3.28 -7.84 -22.64
CA TYR A 44 2.65 -8.97 -23.34
C TYR A 44 1.77 -9.82 -22.40
N ASN A 45 2.21 -10.10 -21.18
CA ASN A 45 1.45 -10.94 -20.23
C ASN A 45 0.74 -10.10 -19.16
N LYS A 46 -0.52 -9.74 -19.43
CA LYS A 46 -1.34 -8.90 -18.54
C LYS A 46 -1.60 -9.52 -17.16
N LYS A 47 -1.63 -10.86 -17.03
CA LYS A 47 -1.83 -11.54 -15.74
C LYS A 47 -0.63 -11.36 -14.82
N ILE A 48 0.58 -11.52 -15.36
CA ILE A 48 1.83 -11.30 -14.61
C ILE A 48 1.91 -9.84 -14.15
N PHE A 49 1.53 -8.89 -15.00
CA PHE A 49 1.49 -7.49 -14.61
C PHE A 49 0.52 -7.22 -13.44
N CYS A 50 -0.69 -7.79 -13.47
CA CYS A 50 -1.64 -7.64 -12.37
C CYS A 50 -1.05 -8.16 -11.05
N LEU A 51 -0.36 -9.32 -11.09
CA LEU A 51 0.33 -9.86 -9.92
C LEU A 51 1.43 -8.90 -9.43
N ILE A 52 2.31 -8.45 -10.31
CA ILE A 52 3.41 -7.55 -9.95
C ILE A 52 2.88 -6.26 -9.32
N VAL A 53 1.91 -5.60 -9.94
CA VAL A 53 1.34 -4.35 -9.39
C VAL A 53 0.66 -4.57 -8.05
N SER A 54 -0.07 -5.67 -7.87
CA SER A 54 -0.73 -5.97 -6.61
C SER A 54 0.29 -6.26 -5.50
N THR A 55 1.38 -6.97 -5.82
CA THR A 55 2.49 -7.20 -4.88
C THR A 55 3.21 -5.91 -4.52
N ILE A 56 3.50 -5.04 -5.50
CA ILE A 56 4.11 -3.73 -5.25
C ILE A 56 3.19 -2.88 -4.35
N PHE A 57 1.89 -2.84 -4.64
CA PHE A 57 0.90 -2.16 -3.81
C PHE A 57 0.95 -2.66 -2.36
N MET A 58 0.89 -3.99 -2.17
CA MET A 58 0.95 -4.58 -0.82
C MET A 58 2.24 -4.23 -0.08
N LEU A 59 3.40 -4.30 -0.75
CA LEU A 59 4.69 -3.94 -0.17
C LEU A 59 4.74 -2.46 0.23
N PHE A 60 4.31 -1.56 -0.65
CA PHE A 60 4.25 -0.13 -0.37
C PHE A 60 3.33 0.15 0.82
N THR A 61 2.13 -0.42 0.84
CA THR A 61 1.19 -0.25 1.95
C THR A 61 1.75 -0.83 3.25
N PHE A 62 2.46 -1.96 3.21
CA PHE A 62 3.15 -2.50 4.37
C PHE A 62 4.21 -1.55 4.90
N LEU A 63 5.08 -1.01 4.05
CA LEU A 63 6.14 -0.08 4.44
C LEU A 63 5.58 1.20 5.05
N ASN A 64 4.48 1.73 4.50
CA ASN A 64 3.81 2.90 5.08
C ASN A 64 3.22 2.60 6.44
N ASN A 65 2.57 1.44 6.61
CA ASN A 65 2.12 1.01 7.92
C ASN A 65 3.32 0.88 8.87
N TYR A 66 4.37 0.16 8.48
CA TYR A 66 5.57 0.02 9.31
C TYR A 66 6.13 1.37 9.78
N SER A 67 6.28 2.35 8.87
CA SER A 67 6.72 3.70 9.22
C SER A 67 5.78 4.40 10.22
N ILE A 68 4.47 4.28 10.06
CA ILE A 68 3.50 4.86 11.02
C ILE A 68 3.62 4.19 12.40
N PHE A 69 3.79 2.88 12.45
CA PHE A 69 3.94 2.16 13.71
C PHE A 69 5.28 2.43 14.38
N GLU A 70 6.34 2.51 13.59
CA GLU A 70 7.66 2.86 14.06
C GLU A 70 7.62 4.23 14.74
N ASP A 71 7.10 5.25 14.05
CA ASP A 71 7.04 6.62 14.55
C ASP A 71 6.10 6.81 15.74
N ARG A 72 4.97 6.08 15.80
CA ARG A 72 3.92 6.32 16.81
C ARG A 72 3.95 5.34 17.97
N VAL A 73 4.64 4.21 17.85
CA VAL A 73 4.62 3.13 18.86
C VAL A 73 6.02 2.61 19.14
N ALA A 74 6.72 2.12 18.11
CA ALA A 74 7.99 1.40 18.32
C ALA A 74 9.08 2.31 18.88
N SER A 75 9.20 3.55 18.38
CA SER A 75 10.17 4.54 18.82
C SER A 75 9.99 5.03 20.26
N TRP A 76 8.77 4.89 20.80
CA TRP A 76 8.43 5.25 22.18
C TRP A 76 8.51 4.06 23.15
N SER A 77 8.87 2.89 22.64
CA SER A 77 8.79 1.61 23.35
C SER A 77 10.07 0.78 23.13
N SER A 78 10.13 -0.40 23.75
CA SER A 78 11.28 -1.31 23.63
C SER A 78 11.07 -2.40 22.56
N TYR A 79 10.47 -2.05 21.42
CA TYR A 79 10.32 -2.99 20.30
C TYR A 79 11.67 -3.24 19.63
N SER A 80 12.03 -4.50 19.39
CA SER A 80 13.09 -4.82 18.43
C SER A 80 12.60 -4.59 17.00
N PHE A 81 13.52 -4.51 16.04
CA PHE A 81 13.18 -4.40 14.62
C PHE A 81 12.27 -5.56 14.15
N GLU A 82 12.58 -6.78 14.57
CA GLU A 82 11.80 -7.98 14.22
C GLU A 82 10.40 -7.93 14.84
N ASP A 83 10.29 -7.54 16.11
CA ASP A 83 9.00 -7.42 16.79
C ASP A 83 8.12 -6.34 16.14
N ALA A 84 8.71 -5.21 15.73
CA ALA A 84 7.98 -4.14 15.05
C ALA A 84 7.44 -4.57 13.68
N LEU A 85 8.23 -5.35 12.92
CA LEU A 85 7.78 -5.94 11.67
C LEU A 85 6.63 -6.93 11.88
N ILE A 86 6.76 -7.83 12.86
CA ILE A 86 5.75 -8.84 13.17
C ILE A 86 4.45 -8.16 13.66
N ALA A 87 4.54 -7.21 14.59
CA ALA A 87 3.39 -6.45 15.08
C ALA A 87 2.69 -5.69 13.95
N THR A 88 3.47 -5.03 13.08
CA THR A 88 2.94 -4.35 11.89
C THR A 88 2.20 -5.33 10.98
N ALA A 89 2.81 -6.48 10.68
CA ALA A 89 2.21 -7.51 9.83
C ALA A 89 0.89 -8.00 10.41
N PHE A 90 0.85 -8.39 11.68
CA PHE A 90 -0.38 -8.84 12.34
C PHE A 90 -1.49 -7.78 12.32
N GLN A 91 -1.16 -6.52 12.62
CA GLN A 91 -2.15 -5.45 12.70
C GLN A 91 -2.69 -5.02 11.32
N SER A 92 -1.90 -5.18 10.27
CA SER A 92 -2.23 -4.69 8.92
C SER A 92 -2.60 -5.79 7.92
N PHE A 93 -2.35 -7.07 8.25
CA PHE A 93 -2.50 -8.21 7.35
C PHE A 93 -3.82 -8.23 6.59
N LEU A 94 -4.95 -8.13 7.29
CA LEU A 94 -6.27 -8.23 6.68
C LEU A 94 -6.52 -7.11 5.67
N TYR A 95 -6.12 -5.87 6.00
CA TYR A 95 -6.31 -4.72 5.13
C TYR A 95 -5.39 -4.76 3.91
N ILE A 96 -4.14 -5.19 4.10
CA ILE A 96 -3.17 -5.35 3.01
C ILE A 96 -3.63 -6.45 2.06
N LEU A 97 -4.08 -7.59 2.58
CA LEU A 97 -4.59 -8.69 1.77
C LEU A 97 -5.84 -8.27 0.99
N ALA A 98 -6.82 -7.66 1.66
CA ALA A 98 -8.04 -7.18 1.02
C ALA A 98 -7.75 -6.14 -0.07
N GLY A 99 -6.86 -5.17 0.23
CA GLY A 99 -6.42 -4.16 -0.74
C GLY A 99 -5.66 -4.77 -1.92
N GLY A 100 -4.80 -5.75 -1.68
CA GLY A 100 -4.07 -6.48 -2.72
C GLY A 100 -4.99 -7.27 -3.66
N VAL A 101 -5.96 -8.01 -3.10
CA VAL A 101 -6.97 -8.75 -3.89
C VAL A 101 -7.84 -7.79 -4.69
N LEU A 102 -8.29 -6.68 -4.09
CA LEU A 102 -9.07 -5.66 -4.78
C LEU A 102 -8.27 -5.03 -5.93
N THR A 103 -7.01 -4.68 -5.69
CA THR A 103 -6.11 -4.14 -6.71
C THR A 103 -5.96 -5.13 -7.86
N PHE A 104 -5.65 -6.39 -7.56
CA PHE A 104 -5.56 -7.44 -8.58
C PHE A 104 -6.84 -7.54 -9.42
N TYR A 105 -7.99 -7.57 -8.76
CA TYR A 105 -9.29 -7.67 -9.42
C TYR A 105 -9.57 -6.48 -10.33
N LEU A 106 -9.30 -5.25 -9.88
CA LEU A 106 -9.51 -4.03 -10.66
C LEU A 106 -8.65 -4.02 -11.93
N TYR A 107 -7.36 -4.32 -11.81
CA TYR A 107 -6.46 -4.40 -12.96
C TYR A 107 -6.85 -5.54 -13.91
N TYR A 108 -7.17 -6.71 -13.38
CA TYR A 108 -7.62 -7.84 -14.20
C TYR A 108 -8.89 -7.50 -15.00
N LYS A 109 -9.87 -6.88 -14.33
CA LYS A 109 -11.11 -6.42 -14.98
C LYS A 109 -10.83 -5.36 -16.04
N PHE A 110 -9.96 -4.40 -15.75
CA PHE A 110 -9.55 -3.36 -16.71
C PHE A 110 -8.96 -3.97 -17.99
N TYR A 111 -8.03 -4.94 -17.89
CA TYR A 111 -7.48 -5.59 -19.08
C TYR A 111 -8.49 -6.45 -19.83
N LYS A 112 -9.36 -7.17 -19.11
CA LYS A 112 -10.40 -7.97 -19.75
C LYS A 112 -11.35 -7.09 -20.57
N THR A 113 -11.74 -5.93 -20.03
CA THR A 113 -12.57 -4.96 -20.77
C THR A 113 -11.83 -4.38 -21.97
N ARG A 114 -10.56 -4.03 -21.83
CA ARG A 114 -9.77 -3.48 -22.96
C ARG A 114 -9.61 -4.49 -24.10
N LEU A 115 -9.37 -5.77 -23.78
CA LEU A 115 -9.30 -6.84 -24.79
C LEU A 115 -10.60 -6.97 -25.60
N HIS A 116 -11.76 -6.75 -24.98
CA HIS A 116 -13.05 -6.79 -25.68
C HIS A 116 -13.32 -5.60 -26.62
N ILE A 117 -12.61 -4.49 -26.47
CA ILE A 117 -12.78 -3.29 -27.33
C ILE A 117 -11.87 -3.35 -28.57
N GLU A 118 -10.75 -4.08 -28.49
CA GLU A 118 -9.79 -4.23 -29.59
C GLU A 118 -10.10 -5.45 -30.51
N LEU A 119 -11.17 -6.22 -30.24
CA LEU A 119 -11.66 -7.39 -31.00
C LEU A 119 -12.90 -7.05 -31.82
#